data_AF-A0A7C0YRB4-F1
#
_entry.id   AF-A0A7C0YRB4-F1
#
_cell.length_a   1.000
_cell.length_b   1.000
_cell.length_c   1.000
_cell.angle_alpha   90.00
_cell.angle_beta   90.00
_cell.angle_gamma   90.00
#
_symmetry.space_group_name_H-M   'P 1'
#
loop_
_entity.id
_entity.type
_entity.pdbx_description
1 polymer ?
#
loop_
_entity_poly.entity_id
_entity_poly.type
_entity_poly.pdbx_seq_one_letter_code
_entity_poly.pdbx_strand_id
1 'polypeptide(L)'
;MVVKTTDRKVFESIVDGLAKAIKEKPEDIIWFFQVKDLMSEMDKPMSDEKAWKIIMKDKRPVKMSTAELLEVARKEVRKFKRIEAKLKKLGVI
;
A
#
# COMPACT_ATOMS: atom_id res chain seq x y z
N MET A 1 -2.14 -0.47 -20.03
CA MET A 1 -2.75 -1.80 -20.13
C MET A 1 -4.26 -1.64 -19.98
N VAL A 2 -5.05 -1.93 -21.02
CA VAL A 2 -6.53 -1.90 -20.94
C VAL A 2 -6.95 -3.20 -20.26
N VAL A 3 -7.26 -3.13 -18.97
CA VAL A 3 -7.74 -4.26 -18.18
C VAL A 3 -9.13 -4.63 -18.70
N LYS A 4 -9.35 -5.88 -19.15
CA LYS A 4 -10.66 -6.30 -19.67
C LYS A 4 -11.67 -6.30 -18.54
N THR A 5 -12.94 -6.05 -18.85
CA THR A 5 -14.03 -5.95 -17.86
C THR A 5 -14.19 -7.20 -16.98
N THR A 6 -13.85 -8.37 -17.53
CA THR A 6 -13.82 -9.65 -16.80
C THR A 6 -12.72 -9.67 -15.74
N ASP A 7 -11.54 -9.15 -16.05
CA ASP A 7 -10.40 -9.09 -15.12
C ASP A 7 -10.72 -8.16 -13.94
N ARG A 8 -11.47 -7.09 -14.18
CA ARG A 8 -11.91 -6.16 -13.13
C ARG A 8 -12.85 -6.83 -12.12
N LYS A 9 -13.84 -7.60 -12.57
CA LYS A 9 -14.77 -8.32 -11.68
C LYS A 9 -14.07 -9.41 -10.86
N VAL A 10 -13.12 -10.11 -11.49
CA VAL A 10 -12.29 -11.10 -10.79
C VAL A 10 -11.43 -10.43 -9.73
N PHE A 11 -10.80 -9.30 -10.06
CA PHE A 11 -10.01 -8.52 -9.11
C PHE A 11 -10.85 -8.00 -7.94
N GLU A 12 -12.01 -7.40 -8.21
CA GLU A 12 -12.96 -6.95 -7.18
C GLU A 12 -13.37 -8.12 -6.26
N SER A 13 -13.71 -9.28 -6.83
CA SER A 13 -14.06 -10.47 -6.05
C SER A 13 -12.91 -11.00 -5.19
N ILE A 14 -11.67 -10.93 -5.67
CA ILE A 14 -10.48 -11.34 -4.90
C ILE A 14 -10.28 -10.38 -3.73
N VAL A 15 -10.34 -9.06 -3.99
CA VAL A 15 -10.19 -8.04 -2.95
C VAL A 15 -11.25 -8.21 -1.87
N ASP A 16 -12.52 -8.39 -2.26
CA ASP A 16 -13.62 -8.62 -1.32
C ASP A 16 -13.47 -9.92 -0.53
N GLY A 17 -13.02 -10.99 -1.20
CA GLY A 17 -12.75 -12.28 -0.56
C GLY A 17 -11.67 -12.18 0.51
N LEU A 18 -10.56 -11.52 0.18
CA LEU A 18 -9.46 -11.26 1.11
C LEU A 18 -9.91 -10.40 2.28
N ALA A 19 -10.59 -9.29 2.01
CA ALA A 19 -11.12 -8.38 3.02
C ALA A 19 -12.00 -9.11 4.04
N LYS A 20 -12.94 -9.94 3.56
CA LYS A 20 -13.80 -10.78 4.41
C LYS A 20 -13.00 -11.79 5.21
N ALA A 21 -12.04 -12.49 4.57
CA ALA A 21 -11.25 -13.53 5.21
C ALA A 21 -10.40 -13.00 6.37
N ILE A 22 -9.82 -11.80 6.24
CA ILE A 22 -8.98 -11.19 7.27
C ILE A 22 -9.72 -10.17 8.16
N LYS A 23 -11.02 -9.98 7.95
CA LYS A 23 -11.86 -8.99 8.64
C LYS A 23 -11.27 -7.58 8.57
N GLU A 24 -10.89 -7.15 7.37
CA GLU A 24 -10.45 -5.78 7.06
C GLU A 24 -11.36 -5.22 5.95
N LYS A 25 -11.24 -3.94 5.63
CA LYS A 25 -12.03 -3.35 4.54
C LYS A 25 -11.36 -3.60 3.18
N PRO A 26 -12.12 -3.68 2.07
CA PRO A 26 -11.56 -3.76 0.72
C PRO A 26 -10.52 -2.67 0.42
N GLU A 27 -10.77 -1.44 0.88
CA GLU A 27 -9.85 -0.30 0.71
C GLU A 27 -8.51 -0.53 1.43
N ASP A 28 -8.53 -1.24 2.56
CA ASP A 28 -7.33 -1.56 3.33
C ASP A 28 -6.48 -2.61 2.61
N ILE A 29 -7.11 -3.55 1.90
CA ILE A 29 -6.43 -4.56 1.07
C ILE A 29 -5.76 -3.88 -0.13
N ILE A 30 -6.49 -3.02 -0.84
CA ILE A 30 -5.97 -2.27 -1.99
C ILE A 30 -4.78 -1.41 -1.55
N TRP A 31 -4.95 -0.64 -0.47
CA TRP A 31 -3.90 0.19 0.10
C TRP A 31 -2.68 -0.64 0.50
N PHE A 32 -2.86 -1.81 1.12
CA PHE A 32 -1.76 -2.69 1.50
C PHE A 32 -0.90 -3.11 0.31
N PHE A 33 -1.53 -3.59 -0.78
CA PHE A 33 -0.78 -4.02 -1.97
C PHE A 33 -0.09 -2.85 -2.68
N GLN A 34 -0.70 -1.66 -2.71
CA GLN A 34 -0.06 -0.44 -3.24
C GLN A 34 1.20 -0.07 -2.46
N VAL A 35 1.12 -0.08 -1.12
CA VAL A 35 2.28 0.23 -0.26
C VAL A 35 3.35 -0.86 -0.40
N LYS A 36 2.96 -2.14 -0.47
CA LYS A 36 3.91 -3.25 -0.63
C LYS A 36 4.66 -3.18 -1.96
N ASP A 37 3.98 -2.84 -3.05
CA ASP A 37 4.59 -2.66 -4.37
C ASP A 37 5.58 -1.49 -4.34
N LEU A 38 5.17 -0.35 -3.79
CA LEU A 38 6.05 0.81 -3.60
C LEU A 38 7.29 0.47 -2.77
N MET A 39 7.14 -0.24 -1.65
CA MET A 39 8.28 -0.70 -0.84
C MET A 39 9.23 -1.59 -1.65
N SER A 40 8.66 -2.50 -2.45
CA SER A 40 9.45 -3.39 -3.31
C SER A 40 10.17 -2.64 -4.44
N GLU A 41 9.63 -1.51 -4.90
CA GLU A 41 10.32 -0.62 -5.83
C GLU A 41 11.42 0.20 -5.16
N MET A 42 11.21 0.62 -3.91
CA MET A 42 12.22 1.36 -3.12
C MET A 42 13.40 0.48 -2.69
N ASP A 43 13.18 -0.81 -2.46
CA ASP A 43 14.25 -1.77 -2.15
C ASP A 43 15.17 -2.05 -3.35
N LYS A 44 14.77 -1.66 -4.57
CA LYS A 44 15.63 -1.79 -5.75
C LYS A 44 16.71 -0.70 -5.72
N PRO A 45 17.98 -1.04 -6.06
CA PRO A 45 19.03 -0.04 -6.19
C PRO A 45 18.60 1.09 -7.12
N MET A 46 18.70 2.32 -6.63
CA MET A 46 18.29 3.54 -7.32
C MET A 46 19.43 4.54 -7.25
N SER A 47 19.68 5.29 -8.32
CA SER A 47 20.62 6.40 -8.27
C SER A 47 20.08 7.56 -7.43
N ASP A 48 20.95 8.26 -6.72
CA ASP A 48 20.60 9.43 -5.89
C ASP A 48 19.77 10.47 -6.67
N GLU A 49 20.10 10.67 -7.94
CA GLU A 49 19.39 11.61 -8.82
C GLU A 49 17.93 11.19 -9.08
N LYS A 50 17.68 9.87 -9.19
CA LYS A 50 16.34 9.32 -9.37
C LYS A 50 15.55 9.36 -8.06
N ALA A 51 16.21 9.12 -6.92
CA ALA A 51 15.59 9.26 -5.60
C ALA A 51 15.18 10.71 -5.33
N TRP A 52 16.07 11.66 -5.64
CA TRP A 52 15.81 13.09 -5.48
C TRP A 52 14.64 13.58 -6.35
N LYS A 53 14.56 13.10 -7.60
CA LYS A 53 13.43 13.41 -8.51
C LYS A 53 12.08 12.90 -7.98
N ILE A 54 12.05 11.78 -7.26
CA ILE A 54 10.82 11.24 -6.66
C ILE A 54 10.41 12.10 -5.46
N ILE A 55 11.34 12.40 -4.55
CA ILE A 55 11.09 13.23 -3.37
C ILE A 55 10.60 14.63 -3.78
N MET A 56 11.25 15.24 -4.76
CA MET A 56 10.90 16.59 -5.25
C MET A 56 9.63 16.63 -6.11
N LYS A 57 9.12 15.48 -6.58
CA LYS A 57 7.83 15.40 -7.29
C LYS A 57 6.64 15.46 -6.35
N ASP A 58 6.78 14.95 -5.12
CA ASP A 58 5.69 14.93 -4.15
C ASP A 58 5.66 16.21 -3.29
N LYS A 59 5.69 17.37 -3.96
CA LYS A 59 5.56 18.69 -3.34
C LYS A 59 4.10 19.01 -2.97
N ARG A 60 3.41 18.06 -2.34
CA ARG A 60 2.10 18.39 -1.77
C ARG A 60 2.33 19.33 -0.61
N PRO A 61 1.65 20.48 -0.54
CA PRO A 61 1.73 21.35 0.63
C PRO A 61 1.19 20.57 1.83
N VAL A 62 2.10 20.12 2.69
CA VAL A 62 1.74 19.39 3.89
C VAL A 62 1.32 20.41 4.93
N LYS A 63 0.03 20.44 5.25
CA LYS A 63 -0.56 21.33 6.26
C LYS A 63 -0.29 20.87 7.71
N MET A 64 0.26 19.67 7.87
CA MET A 64 0.55 19.03 9.15
C MET A 64 1.99 19.29 9.58
N SER A 65 2.19 19.41 10.89
CA SER A 65 3.51 19.42 11.51
C SER A 65 4.23 18.08 11.34
N THR A 66 5.56 18.08 11.46
CA THR A 66 6.36 16.85 11.43
C THR A 66 5.92 15.84 12.49
N ALA A 67 5.53 16.30 13.68
CA ALA A 67 5.05 15.45 14.75
C ALA A 67 3.75 14.71 14.36
N GLU A 68 2.79 15.44 13.79
CA GLU A 68 1.53 14.85 13.30
C GLU A 68 1.79 13.83 12.18
N LEU A 69 2.71 14.13 11.26
CA LEU A 69 3.10 13.20 10.20
C LEU A 69 3.72 11.91 10.76
N LEU A 70 4.57 12.02 11.79
CA LEU A 70 5.16 10.85 12.45
C LEU A 70 4.09 10.00 13.15
N GLU A 71 3.08 10.62 13.75
CA GLU A 71 1.96 9.88 14.35
C GLU A 71 1.12 9.16 13.31
N VAL A 72 0.79 9.82 12.20
CA VAL A 72 0.08 9.21 11.07
C VAL A 72 0.88 8.02 10.53
N ALA A 73 2.18 8.22 10.26
CA ALA A 73 3.06 7.16 9.78
C ALA A 73 3.11 5.97 10.75
N ARG A 74 3.18 6.20 12.06
CA ARG A 74 3.15 5.11 13.06
C ARG A 74 1.84 4.32 13.03
N LYS A 75 0.70 4.98 12.89
CA LYS A 75 -0.62 4.33 12.77
C LYS A 75 -0.69 3.48 11.50
N GLU A 76 -0.23 4.02 10.39
CA GLU A 76 -0.20 3.33 9.11
C GLU A 76 0.73 2.11 9.13
N VAL A 77 1.94 2.23 9.68
CA VAL A 77 2.86 1.08 9.83
C VAL A 77 2.25 -0.04 10.66
N ARG A 78 1.55 0.30 11.75
CA ARG A 78 0.83 -0.70 12.57
C ARG A 78 -0.27 -1.40 11.77
N LYS A 79 -1.04 -0.64 10.98
CA LYS A 79 -2.06 -1.17 10.09
C LYS A 79 -1.45 -2.10 9.04
N PHE A 80 -0.36 -1.68 8.39
CA PHE A 80 0.35 -2.47 7.39
C PHE A 80 0.78 -3.83 7.97
N LYS A 81 1.49 -3.84 9.10
CA LYS A 81 1.95 -5.06 9.77
C LYS A 81 0.78 -5.97 10.19
N ARG A 82 -0.34 -5.39 10.63
CA ARG A 82 -1.54 -6.15 10.99
C ARG A 82 -2.10 -6.90 9.78
N ILE A 83 -2.25 -6.22 8.65
CA ILE A 83 -2.76 -6.81 7.41
C ILE A 83 -1.78 -7.85 6.87
N GLU A 84 -0.48 -7.52 6.85
CA GLU A 84 0.58 -8.43 6.41
C GLU A 84 0.55 -9.76 7.17
N ALA A 85 0.48 -9.71 8.51
CA ALA A 85 0.45 -10.90 9.34
C ALA A 85 -0.79 -11.76 9.07
N LYS A 86 -1.95 -11.14 8.80
CA LYS A 86 -3.18 -11.87 8.47
C LYS A 86 -3.10 -12.52 7.08
N LEU A 87 -2.56 -11.82 6.09
CA LEU A 87 -2.38 -12.35 4.73
C LEU A 87 -1.35 -13.48 4.68
N LYS A 88 -0.25 -13.38 5.45
CA LYS A 88 0.72 -14.49 5.62
C LYS A 88 0.06 -15.74 6.20
N LYS A 89 -0.81 -15.58 7.22
CA LYS A 89 -1.57 -16.69 7.80
C LYS A 89 -2.53 -17.36 6.81
N LEU A 90 -3.01 -16.62 5.81
CA LEU A 90 -3.84 -17.15 4.72
C LEU A 90 -3.03 -17.74 3.57
N GLY A 91 -1.70 -17.62 3.56
CA GLY A 91 -0.84 -18.10 2.48
C GLY A 91 -0.93 -17.28 1.19
N VAL A 92 -1.43 -16.03 1.27
CA VAL A 92 -1.59 -15.15 0.10
C VAL A 92 -0.27 -14.47 -0.27
N ILE A 93 0.59 -14.23 0.73
CA ILE A 93 1.90 -13.59 0.59
C ILE A 93 2.97 -14.30 1.42
#